data_AF-A0A4Q8CZG8-F1
#
_entry.id   AF-A0A4Q8CZG8-F1
#
_cell.length_a   1.000
_cell.length_b   1.000
_cell.length_c   1.000
_cell.angle_alpha   90.00
_cell.angle_beta   90.00
_cell.angle_gamma   90.00
#
_symmetry.space_group_name_H-M   'P 1'
#
loop_
_entity.id
_entity.type
_entity.pdbx_description
1 polymer ?
#
loop_
_entity_poly.entity_id
_entity_poly.type
_entity_poly.pdbx_seq_one_letter_code
_entity_poly.pdbx_strand_id
1 'polypeptide(L)'
;MSEYRKAKKRMEVSVGESVRILRELQEMSQNGLASATGISQSTISAIENGRVRLGVDRAKVLARALHCHPAVLVFPGWDVEGESAA
;
A
#
# COMPACT_ATOMS: atom_id res chain seq x y z
N MET A 1 0.60 -24.54 23.10
CA MET A 1 0.67 -23.64 21.93
C MET A 1 2.02 -23.85 21.28
N SER A 2 2.12 -23.95 19.96
CA SER A 2 3.42 -23.99 19.27
C SER A 2 4.16 -22.68 19.52
N GLU A 3 5.48 -22.73 19.71
CA GLU A 3 6.31 -21.52 19.69
C GLU A 3 6.09 -20.79 18.37
N TYR A 4 5.87 -19.47 18.44
CA TYR A 4 5.76 -18.61 17.28
C TYR A 4 7.10 -18.57 16.54
N ARG A 5 7.08 -18.84 15.24
CA ARG A 5 8.27 -18.72 14.38
C ARG A 5 7.98 -17.73 13.27
N LYS A 6 8.63 -16.57 13.33
CA LYS A 6 8.50 -15.52 12.30
C LYS A 6 8.90 -16.06 10.93
N ALA A 7 8.11 -15.72 9.91
CA ALA A 7 8.44 -16.05 8.53
C ALA A 7 9.68 -15.27 8.06
N LYS A 8 10.50 -15.90 7.19
CA LYS A 8 11.67 -15.24 6.60
C LYS A 8 11.22 -14.14 5.64
N LYS A 9 11.53 -12.88 5.94
CA LYS A 9 11.32 -11.74 5.04
C LYS A 9 12.21 -11.88 3.80
N ARG A 10 11.62 -11.73 2.61
CA ARG A 10 12.33 -11.90 1.32
C ARG A 10 12.67 -10.59 0.63
N MET A 11 11.87 -9.55 0.86
CA MET A 11 12.06 -8.22 0.31
C MET A 11 11.45 -7.19 1.26
N GLU A 12 12.00 -5.99 1.24
CA GLU A 12 11.34 -4.80 1.75
C GLU A 12 10.31 -4.34 0.72
N VAL A 13 9.15 -3.88 1.19
CA VAL A 13 8.09 -3.34 0.34
C VAL A 13 7.77 -1.95 0.87
N SER A 14 7.95 -0.94 0.02
CA SER A 14 7.55 0.43 0.32
C SER A 14 6.03 0.61 0.21
N VAL A 15 5.53 1.72 0.76
CA VAL A 15 4.11 2.09 0.63
C VAL A 15 3.68 2.22 -0.84
N GLY A 16 4.53 2.81 -1.69
CA GLY A 16 4.24 2.97 -3.11
C GLY A 16 4.17 1.62 -3.84
N GLU A 17 5.10 0.71 -3.54
CA GLU A 17 5.07 -0.66 -4.06
C GLU A 17 3.84 -1.44 -3.58
N SER A 18 3.43 -1.27 -2.31
CA SER A 18 2.22 -1.92 -1.79
C SER A 18 0.97 -1.51 -2.60
N VAL A 19 0.80 -0.21 -2.88
CA VAL A 19 -0.29 0.28 -3.73
C VAL A 19 -0.21 -0.31 -5.13
N ARG A 20 0.98 -0.33 -5.73
CA ARG A 20 1.19 -0.87 -7.08
C ARG A 20 0.87 -2.35 -7.16
N ILE A 21 1.40 -3.15 -6.23
CA ILE A 21 1.19 -4.60 -6.15
C ILE A 21 -0.30 -4.89 -6.05
N LEU A 22 -1.00 -4.21 -5.12
CA LEU A 22 -2.44 -4.42 -4.95
C LEU A 22 -3.23 -3.95 -6.18
N ARG A 23 -2.86 -2.84 -6.82
CA ARG A 23 -3.49 -2.40 -8.07
C ARG A 23 -3.37 -3.44 -9.19
N GLU A 24 -2.17 -3.98 -9.37
CA GLU A 24 -1.90 -4.98 -10.41
C GLU A 24 -2.57 -6.31 -10.10
N LEU A 25 -2.68 -6.71 -8.83
CA LEU A 25 -3.48 -7.86 -8.39
C LEU A 25 -4.99 -7.70 -8.64
N GLN A 26 -5.49 -6.46 -8.66
CA GLN A 26 -6.87 -6.15 -9.07
C GLN A 26 -7.00 -5.96 -10.60
N GLU A 27 -5.95 -6.25 -11.38
CA GLU A 27 -5.91 -6.09 -12.84
C GLU A 27 -6.21 -4.65 -13.32
N MET A 28 -5.96 -3.65 -12.47
CA MET A 28 -6.24 -2.26 -12.78
C MET A 28 -5.02 -1.57 -13.40
N SER A 29 -5.23 -0.76 -14.44
CA SER A 29 -4.24 0.26 -14.84
C SER A 29 -4.24 1.43 -13.85
N GLN A 30 -3.22 2.29 -13.88
CA GLN A 30 -3.24 3.51 -13.05
C GLN A 30 -4.43 4.42 -13.41
N ASN A 31 -4.85 4.47 -14.68
CA ASN A 31 -6.07 5.16 -15.11
C ASN A 31 -7.34 4.49 -14.60
N GLY A 32 -7.36 3.15 -14.54
CA GLY A 32 -8.46 2.38 -13.96
C GLY A 32 -8.63 2.71 -12.48
N LEU A 33 -7.53 2.69 -11.72
CA LEU A 33 -7.56 3.06 -10.30
C LEU A 33 -7.92 4.54 -10.11
N ALA A 34 -7.45 5.43 -11.00
CA ALA A 34 -7.83 6.84 -10.98
C ALA A 34 -9.34 7.01 -11.11
N SER A 35 -9.94 6.30 -12.07
CA SER A 35 -11.38 6.34 -12.31
C SER A 35 -12.18 5.80 -11.13
N ALA A 36 -11.72 4.72 -10.49
CA ALA A 36 -12.38 4.11 -9.34
C ALA A 36 -12.29 4.94 -8.05
N THR A 37 -11.27 5.79 -7.91
CA THR A 37 -10.96 6.51 -6.67
C THR A 37 -11.24 8.00 -6.74
N GLY A 38 -11.37 8.57 -7.94
CA GLY A 38 -11.39 10.02 -8.16
C GLY A 38 -10.04 10.69 -7.93
N ILE A 39 -8.96 9.93 -7.69
CA ILE A 39 -7.60 10.45 -7.56
C ILE A 39 -7.00 10.55 -8.97
N SER A 40 -6.31 11.65 -9.30
CA SER A 40 -5.68 11.76 -10.62
C SER A 40 -4.66 10.64 -10.87
N GLN A 41 -4.58 10.14 -12.11
CA GLN A 41 -3.56 9.14 -12.47
C GLN A 41 -2.14 9.63 -12.16
N SER A 42 -1.86 10.92 -12.36
CA SER A 42 -0.57 11.52 -12.01
C SER A 42 -0.26 11.42 -10.52
N THR A 43 -1.27 11.58 -9.66
CA THR A 43 -1.13 11.42 -8.20
C THR A 43 -0.91 9.97 -7.83
N ILE A 44 -1.64 9.03 -8.45
CA ILE A 44 -1.43 7.58 -8.25
C ILE A 44 0.00 7.21 -8.64
N SER A 45 0.46 7.66 -9.81
CA SER A 45 1.85 7.44 -10.25
C SER A 45 2.86 8.04 -9.27
N ALA A 46 2.62 9.25 -8.76
CA ALA A 46 3.49 9.87 -7.78
C ALA A 46 3.53 9.10 -6.43
N ILE A 47 2.41 8.52 -6.00
CA ILE A 47 2.34 7.65 -4.81
C ILE A 47 3.11 6.35 -5.06
N GLU A 48 2.85 5.66 -6.18
CA GLU A 48 3.51 4.38 -6.51
C GLU A 48 5.03 4.52 -6.63
N ASN A 49 5.52 5.68 -7.07
CA ASN A 49 6.95 5.97 -7.20
C ASN A 49 7.53 6.69 -5.96
N GLY A 50 6.79 6.79 -4.85
CA GLY A 50 7.28 7.39 -3.60
C GLY A 50 7.53 8.91 -3.63
N ARG A 51 7.08 9.60 -4.68
CA ARG A 51 7.22 11.07 -4.81
C ARG A 51 6.20 11.84 -3.97
N VAL A 52 5.09 11.19 -3.62
CA VAL A 52 4.04 11.74 -2.75
C VAL A 52 3.80 10.78 -1.61
N ARG A 53 3.82 11.30 -0.37
CA ARG A 53 3.47 10.51 0.82
C ARG A 53 1.98 10.15 0.79
N LEU A 54 1.67 8.89 1.10
CA LEU A 54 0.29 8.42 1.20
C LEU A 54 -0.28 8.77 2.58
N GLY A 55 -1.12 9.79 2.64
CA GLY A 55 -1.88 10.14 3.85
C GLY A 55 -3.04 9.18 4.11
N VAL A 56 -3.52 9.17 5.36
CA VAL A 56 -4.57 8.25 5.85
C VAL A 56 -5.86 8.34 5.03
N ASP A 57 -6.28 9.55 4.64
CA ASP A 57 -7.55 9.70 3.90
C ASP A 57 -7.47 9.13 2.49
N ARG A 58 -6.35 9.36 1.79
CA ARG A 58 -6.10 8.72 0.49
C ARG A 58 -5.93 7.21 0.64
N ALA A 59 -5.31 6.74 1.72
CA ALA A 59 -5.20 5.32 2.00
C ALA A 59 -6.58 4.66 2.15
N LYS A 60 -7.53 5.32 2.85
CA LYS A 60 -8.91 4.82 2.96
C LYS A 60 -9.61 4.73 1.60
N VAL A 61 -9.43 5.73 0.74
CA VAL A 61 -10.02 5.76 -0.61
C VAL A 61 -9.44 4.64 -1.48
N LEU A 62 -8.11 4.54 -1.54
CA LEU A 62 -7.41 3.48 -2.30
C LEU A 62 -7.78 2.09 -1.78
N ALA A 63 -7.82 1.90 -0.47
CA ALA A 63 -8.12 0.61 0.15
C ALA A 63 -9.50 0.08 -0.21
N ARG A 64 -10.50 0.97 -0.32
CA ARG A 64 -11.85 0.60 -0.78
C ARG A 64 -11.84 0.14 -2.24
N ALA A 65 -11.15 0.86 -3.12
CA ALA A 65 -11.04 0.51 -4.53
C ALA A 65 -10.21 -0.76 -4.77
N LEU A 66 -9.22 -1.02 -3.90
CA LEU A 66 -8.31 -2.16 -3.97
C LEU A 66 -8.77 -3.36 -3.12
N HIS A 67 -9.97 -3.30 -2.53
CA HIS A 67 -10.55 -4.36 -1.70
C HIS A 67 -9.63 -4.86 -0.58
N CYS A 68 -8.93 -3.93 0.10
CA CYS A 68 -8.03 -4.25 1.21
C CYS A 68 -8.29 -3.35 2.43
N HIS A 69 -7.69 -3.70 3.56
CA HIS A 69 -7.69 -2.83 4.74
C HIS A 69 -6.62 -1.73 4.57
N PRO A 70 -6.88 -0.45 4.93
CA PRO A 70 -5.93 0.65 4.71
C PRO A 70 -4.54 0.42 5.29
N ALA A 71 -4.45 -0.29 6.43
CA ALA A 71 -3.18 -0.64 7.06
C ALA A 71 -2.24 -1.43 6.13
N VAL A 72 -2.77 -2.24 5.21
CA VAL A 72 -1.96 -3.00 4.25
C VAL A 72 -1.17 -2.06 3.31
N LEU A 73 -1.75 -0.91 2.98
CA LEU A 73 -1.12 0.08 2.10
C LEU A 73 -0.05 0.89 2.84
N VAL A 74 -0.36 1.35 4.05
CA VAL A 74 0.51 2.30 4.79
C VAL A 74 1.54 1.60 5.68
N PHE A 75 1.37 0.32 5.98
CA PHE A 75 2.25 -0.46 6.86
C PHE A 75 2.71 -1.81 6.26
N PRO A 76 3.20 -1.86 5.01
CA PRO A 76 3.54 -3.12 4.32
C PRO A 76 4.68 -3.92 4.96
N GLY A 77 5.44 -3.33 5.89
CA GLY A 77 6.54 -3.98 6.61
C GLY A 77 6.55 -3.69 8.10
N TRP A 78 5.41 -3.35 8.71
CA TRP A 78 5.35 -3.03 10.15
C TRP A 78 5.74 -4.22 11.02
N ASP A 79 6.56 -3.94 12.04
CA ASP A 79 7.09 -4.90 12.98
C ASP A 79 6.89 -4.34 14.39
N VAL A 80 6.24 -5.11 15.27
CA VAL A 80 5.87 -4.65 16.62
C VAL A 80 7.12 -4.39 17.48
N GLU A 81 8.19 -5.13 17.23
CA GLU A 81 9.49 -4.98 17.91
C GLU A 81 10.39 -3.94 17.25
N GLY A 82 10.04 -3.48 16.04
CA GLY A 82 10.79 -2.47 15.32
C GLY A 82 10.34 -1.06 15.72
N GLU A 83 11.05 -0.43 16.65
CA GLU A 83 10.90 1.01 16.89
C GLU A 83 11.30 1.79 15.63
N SER A 84 10.32 2.38 14.95
CA SER A 84 10.49 3.67 14.28
C SER A 84 9.12 4.25 13.96
N ALA A 85 8.63 5.10 14.87
CA ALA A 85 7.61 6.07 14.54
C ALA A 85 8.34 7.27 13.90
N ALA A 86 8.38 7.26 12.56
CA ALA A 86 8.91 8.30 11.66
C ALA A 86 10.44 8.40 11.52
#